data_AF-M5ENE1-F1
#
_entry.id   AF-M5ENE1-F1
#
_cell.length_a   1.000
_cell.length_b   1.000
_cell.length_c   1.000
_cell.angle_alpha   90.00
_cell.angle_beta   90.00
_cell.angle_gamma   90.00
#
_symmetry.space_group_name_H-M   'P 1'
#
loop_
_entity.id
_entity.type
_entity.pdbx_description
1 polymer ?
#
loop_
_entity_poly.entity_id
_entity_poly.type
_entity_poly.pdbx_seq_one_letter_code
_entity_poly.pdbx_strand_id
1 'polypeptide(L)'
;MSREDADVFAEGIRRGGTLVTARVDDELAPKTQEILNGFSPVNIGDRRSEYEAGGWTGFDPYGGDYSALDADRDRARRDTT
;
A
#
# COMPACT_ATOMS: atom_id res chain seq x y z
N MET A 1 1.84 8.01 12.61
CA MET A 1 1.65 6.77 11.84
C MET A 1 1.70 5.61 12.81
N SER A 2 0.73 4.69 12.78
CA SER A 2 0.77 3.50 13.62
C SER A 2 1.74 2.46 13.02
N ARG A 3 2.13 1.45 13.80
CA ARG A 3 2.90 0.30 13.29
C ARG A 3 2.13 -0.45 12.21
N GLU A 4 0.82 -0.59 12.39
CA GLU A 4 -0.04 -1.32 11.47
C GLU A 4 -0.11 -0.63 10.10
N ASP A 5 -0.18 0.71 10.08
CA ASP A 5 -0.12 1.46 8.81
C ASP A 5 1.26 1.27 8.14
N ALA A 6 2.34 1.27 8.93
CA ALA A 6 3.69 1.06 8.44
C ALA A 6 3.85 -0.31 7.75
N ASP A 7 3.27 -1.35 8.35
CA ASP A 7 3.29 -2.69 7.80
C ASP A 7 2.52 -2.77 6.47
N VAL A 8 1.39 -2.06 6.33
CA VAL A 8 0.65 -2.00 5.06
C VAL A 8 1.45 -1.29 3.96
N PHE A 9 2.18 -0.22 4.29
CA PHE A 9 3.06 0.45 3.32
C PHE A 9 4.22 -0.44 2.89
N ALA A 10 4.89 -1.10 3.84
CA ALA A 10 6.01 -1.99 3.57
C ALA A 10 5.57 -3.18 2.70
N GLU A 11 4.42 -3.78 3.01
CA GLU A 11 3.84 -4.84 2.20
C GLU A 11 3.43 -4.33 0.81
N GLY A 12 2.86 -3.12 0.73
CA GLY A 12 2.56 -2.46 -0.54
C GLY A 12 3.77 -2.36 -1.46
N ILE A 13 4.92 -1.94 -0.93
CA ILE A 13 6.18 -1.88 -1.68
C ILE A 13 6.64 -3.28 -2.07
N ARG A 14 6.61 -4.24 -1.14
CA ARG A 14 7.02 -5.64 -1.39
C ARG A 14 6.21 -6.28 -2.52
N ARG A 15 4.90 -5.97 -2.63
CA ARG A 15 3.99 -6.44 -3.68
C ARG A 15 4.08 -5.63 -5.00
N GLY A 16 5.05 -4.74 -5.14
CA GLY A 16 5.30 -3.96 -6.36
C GLY A 16 4.63 -2.59 -6.41
N GLY A 17 4.09 -2.10 -5.29
CA GLY A 17 3.59 -0.74 -5.15
C GLY A 17 4.70 0.31 -5.01
N THR A 18 4.31 1.58 -5.09
CA THR A 18 5.22 2.72 -4.90
C THR A 18 4.71 3.60 -3.76
N LEU A 19 5.61 4.01 -2.87
CA LEU A 19 5.32 4.97 -1.82
C LEU A 19 5.93 6.33 -2.20
N VAL A 20 5.08 7.35 -2.34
CA VAL A 20 5.50 8.73 -2.58
C VAL A 20 5.35 9.51 -1.27
N THR A 21 6.44 10.15 -0.84
CA THR A 21 6.43 11.05 0.32
C THR A 21 7.02 12.40 -0.08
N ALA A 22 6.54 13.46 0.55
CA ALA A 22 7.05 14.81 0.34
C ALA A 22 7.26 15.50 1.69
N ARG A 23 8.40 16.17 1.85
CA ARG A 23 8.65 17.08 2.96
C ARG A 23 8.52 18.49 2.42
N VAL A 24 7.58 19.25 2.95
CA VAL A 24 7.24 20.60 2.50
C VAL A 24 7.04 21.50 3.71
N ASP A 25 7.17 22.81 3.51
CA ASP A 25 6.81 23.79 4.53
C ASP A 25 5.30 23.73 4.82
N ASP A 26 4.89 24.10 6.03
CA ASP A 26 3.50 23.97 6.51
C ASP A 26 2.50 24.71 5.59
N GLU A 27 2.91 25.85 5.02
CA GLU A 27 2.10 26.63 4.07
C GLU A 27 1.79 25.87 2.77
N LEU A 28 2.67 24.94 2.38
CA LEU A 28 2.54 24.12 1.17
C LEU A 28 1.86 22.77 1.41
N ALA A 29 1.64 22.37 2.67
CA ALA A 29 1.04 21.09 3.01
C ALA A 29 -0.36 20.89 2.39
N PRO A 30 -1.29 21.87 2.44
CA PRO A 30 -2.61 21.71 1.81
C PRO A 30 -2.52 21.53 0.29
N LYS A 31 -1.63 22.29 -0.37
CA LYS A 31 -1.44 22.20 -1.82
C LYS A 31 -0.83 20.86 -2.24
N THR A 32 0.13 20.38 -1.47
CA THR A 32 0.77 19.08 -1.69
C THR A 32 -0.25 17.95 -1.53
N GLN A 33 -1.09 18.02 -0.50
CA GLN A 33 -2.16 17.04 -0.28
C GLN A 33 -3.20 17.05 -1.41
N GLU A 34 -3.59 18.23 -1.92
CA GLU A 34 -4.48 18.35 -3.08
C GLU A 34 -3.88 17.65 -4.32
N ILE A 35 -2.60 17.90 -4.60
CA ILE A 35 -1.89 17.28 -5.73
C ILE A 35 -1.88 15.76 -5.58
N LEU A 36 -1.43 15.24 -4.42
CA LEU A 36 -1.36 13.79 -4.18
C LEU A 36 -2.73 13.11 -4.28
N ASN A 37 -3.78 13.76 -3.79
CA ASN A 37 -5.15 13.26 -3.88
C ASN A 37 -5.69 13.22 -5.32
N GLY A 38 -5.16 14.05 -6.22
CA GLY A 38 -5.55 14.08 -7.63
C GLY A 38 -5.08 12.86 -8.45
N PHE A 39 -4.20 12.01 -7.91
CA PHE A 39 -3.65 10.83 -8.59
C PHE A 39 -4.19 9.51 -8.06
N SER A 40 -5.42 9.49 -7.54
CA SER A 40 -6.08 8.28 -7.01
C SER A 40 -5.22 7.56 -5.95
N PRO A 41 -4.91 8.21 -4.82
CA PRO A 41 -4.11 7.60 -3.77
C PRO A 41 -4.78 6.32 -3.26
N VAL A 42 -3.95 5.36 -2.86
CA VAL A 42 -4.45 4.12 -2.24
C VAL A 42 -5.04 4.43 -0.87
N ASN A 43 -6.28 3.99 -0.64
CA ASN A 43 -6.85 3.94 0.71
C ASN A 43 -6.19 2.80 1.50
N ILE A 44 -5.55 3.12 2.62
CA ILE A 44 -4.79 2.17 3.43
C ILE A 44 -5.69 1.17 4.15
N GLY A 45 -6.88 1.58 4.59
CA GLY A 45 -7.84 0.68 5.25
C GLY A 45 -8.38 -0.37 4.28
N ASP A 46 -8.74 0.06 3.06
CA ASP A 46 -9.20 -0.86 2.01
C ASP A 46 -8.07 -1.81 1.60
N ARG A 47 -6.85 -1.27 1.44
CA ARG A 47 -5.69 -2.07 1.08
C ARG A 47 -5.34 -3.12 2.13
N ARG A 48 -5.42 -2.76 3.42
CA ARG A 48 -5.24 -3.71 4.52
C ARG A 48 -6.26 -4.83 4.45
N SER A 49 -7.52 -4.48 4.26
CA SER A 49 -8.63 -5.45 4.16
C SER A 49 -8.42 -6.43 3.01
N GLU A 50 -7.96 -5.95 1.85
CA GLU A 50 -7.59 -6.81 0.71
C GLU A 50 -6.48 -7.80 1.05
N TYR A 51 -5.41 -7.34 1.72
CA TYR A 51 -4.30 -8.22 2.11
C TYR A 51 -4.73 -9.27 3.12
N GLU A 52 -5.49 -8.87 4.14
CA GLU A 52 -6.01 -9.76 5.18
C GLU A 52 -6.95 -10.83 4.58
N ALA A 53 -7.80 -10.46 3.63
CA ALA A 53 -8.60 -11.42 2.86
C ALA A 53 -7.74 -12.42 2.07
N GLY A 54 -6.53 -12.02 1.68
CA GLY A 54 -5.51 -12.87 1.05
C GLY A 54 -4.68 -13.72 2.01
N GLY A 55 -4.94 -13.65 3.32
CA GLY A 55 -4.23 -14.38 4.37
C GLY A 55 -2.98 -13.68 4.91
N TRP A 56 -2.77 -12.40 4.58
CA TRP A 56 -1.71 -11.59 5.18
C TRP A 56 -2.04 -11.23 6.62
N THR A 57 -1.06 -11.31 7.51
CA THR A 57 -1.22 -11.03 8.96
C THR A 57 -0.34 -9.89 9.46
N GLY A 58 0.42 -9.27 8.56
CA GLY A 58 1.41 -8.24 8.89
C GLY A 58 2.65 -8.37 8.01
N PHE A 59 3.43 -7.31 7.94
CA PHE A 59 4.67 -7.30 7.16
C PHE A 59 5.72 -8.19 7.81
N ASP A 60 6.28 -9.13 7.03
CA ASP A 60 7.42 -9.95 7.43
C ASP A 60 8.67 -9.52 6.64
N PRO A 61 9.66 -8.86 7.28
CA PRO A 61 10.89 -8.44 6.62
C PRO A 61 11.79 -9.61 6.19
N TYR A 62 11.54 -10.82 6.69
CA TYR A 62 12.25 -12.04 6.28
C TYR A 62 11.44 -12.91 5.33
N GLY A 63 10.22 -12.48 4.98
CA GLY A 63 9.42 -13.09 3.94
C GLY A 63 10.13 -12.92 2.60
N GLY A 64 10.23 -14.00 1.82
CA GLY A 64 10.85 -13.96 0.50
C GLY A 64 10.19 -12.94 -0.44
N ASP A 65 10.83 -12.72 -1.59
CA ASP A 65 10.33 -11.81 -2.61
C ASP A 65 8.88 -12.14 -3.00
N TYR A 66 8.09 -11.11 -3.23
CA TYR A 66 6.75 -11.29 -3.75
C TYR A 66 6.85 -11.68 -5.24
N SER A 67 6.54 -12.93 -5.56
CA SER A 67 6.78 -13.45 -6.90
C SER A 67 5.73 -12.96 -7.90
N ALA A 68 6.05 -13.06 -9.20
CA ALA A 68 5.08 -12.78 -10.27
C ALA A 68 3.83 -13.69 -10.15
N LEU A 69 4.00 -14.94 -9.73
CA LEU A 69 2.88 -15.86 -9.48
C LEU A 69 1.99 -15.38 -8.34
N ASP A 70 2.57 -14.83 -7.27
CA ASP A 70 1.80 -14.25 -6.17
C ASP A 70 1.03 -13.01 -6.63
N ALA A 71 1.65 -12.16 -7.46
CA ALA A 71 0.99 -11.00 -8.06
C ALA A 71 -0.18 -11.37 -8.97
N ASP A 72 -0.03 -12.41 -9.79
CA ASP A 72 -1.09 -12.88 -10.67
C ASP A 72 -2.25 -13.50 -9.87
N ARG A 73 -1.94 -14.27 -8.82
CA ARG A 73 -2.95 -14.83 -7.91
C ARG A 73 -3.75 -13.73 -7.22
N ASP A 74 -3.09 -12.66 -6.79
CA ASP A 74 -3.74 -11.53 -6.15
C ASP A 74 -4.58 -10.70 -7.12
N ARG A 75 -4.09 -10.47 -8.34
CA ARG A 75 -4.87 -9.78 -9.38
C ARG A 75 -6.16 -10.55 -9.69
N ALA A 76 -6.07 -11.86 -9.88
CA ALA A 76 -7.25 -12.71 -10.12
C ALA A 76 -8.29 -12.63 -8.98
N ARG A 77 -7.85 -12.46 -7.73
CA ARG A 77 -8.75 -12.27 -6.59
C ARG A 77 -9.47 -10.92 -6.63
N ARG A 78 -8.75 -9.84 -6.93
CA ARG A 78 -9.33 -8.49 -7.04
C ARG A 78 -10.35 -8.39 -8.17
N ASP A 79 -10.12 -9.07 -9.29
CA ASP A 79 -11.01 -9.00 -10.46
C ASP A 79 -12.33 -9.78 -10.29
N THR A 80 -12.44 -10.63 -9.26
CA THR A 80 -13.63 -11.47 -9.02
C THR A 80 -14.59 -10.86 -7.98
N THR A 81 -14.26 -9.70 -7.40
CA THR A 81 -15.08 -8.97 -6.40
C THR A 81 -15.59 -7.66 -7.00
#